data_AF-A0A7R9YVJ3-F1
#
_entry.id   AF-A0A7R9YVJ3-F1
#
_cell.length_a   1.000
_cell.length_b   1.000
_cell.length_c   1.000
_cell.angle_alpha   90.00
_cell.angle_beta   90.00
_cell.angle_gamma   90.00
#
_symmetry.space_group_name_H-M   'P 1'
#
loop_
_entity.id
_entity.type
_entity.pdbx_description
1 polymer ?
#
loop_
_entity_poly.entity_id
_entity_poly.type
_entity_poly.pdbx_seq_one_letter_code
_entity_poly.pdbx_strand_id
1 'polypeptide(L)'
;MYTQVGAFGDPGRDPRGWTVTVAYGAIVPTTDLGVKAADDARDARWFDVAALPTLAFDHKLVVKEALRTLAAKPESHGDLQQSLSAAADKLEGPWQQGA
;
A
#
# COMPACT_ATOMS: atom_id res chain seq x y z
N MET A 1 5.14 -12.87 -7.95
CA MET A 1 4.68 -13.54 -6.72
C MET A 1 4.21 -12.46 -5.75
N TYR A 2 3.18 -12.71 -4.96
CA TYR A 2 2.73 -11.76 -3.93
C TYR A 2 3.07 -12.30 -2.53
N THR A 3 3.18 -11.41 -1.55
CA THR A 3 3.42 -11.71 -0.14
C THR A 3 2.35 -11.04 0.71
N GLN A 4 1.92 -11.69 1.79
CA GLN A 4 1.12 -11.01 2.80
C GLN A 4 1.98 -9.95 3.49
N VAL A 5 1.41 -8.77 3.74
CA VAL A 5 2.12 -7.63 4.35
C VAL A 5 1.53 -7.23 5.70
N GLY A 6 0.31 -7.67 6.00
CA GLY A 6 -0.31 -7.42 7.29
C GLY A 6 -1.77 -7.85 7.37
N ALA A 7 -2.30 -7.85 8.58
CA ALA A 7 -3.72 -7.92 8.87
C ALA A 7 -4.10 -6.69 9.71
N PHE A 8 -5.06 -5.90 9.23
CA PHE A 8 -5.46 -4.61 9.78
C PHE A 8 -6.90 -4.73 10.24
N GLY A 9 -7.14 -4.65 11.55
CA GLY A 9 -8.43 -4.94 12.17
C GLY A 9 -8.86 -3.94 13.25
N ASP A 10 -8.19 -2.81 13.34
CA ASP A 10 -8.48 -1.78 14.34
C ASP A 10 -9.95 -1.33 14.26
N PRO A 11 -10.68 -1.30 15.39
CA PRO A 11 -12.04 -0.76 15.42
C PRO A 11 -12.08 0.66 14.85
N GLY A 12 -13.02 0.93 13.95
CA GLY A 12 -13.18 2.26 13.32
C GLY A 12 -12.24 2.52 12.14
N ARG A 13 -11.42 1.56 11.69
CA ARG A 13 -10.60 1.73 10.48
C ARG A 13 -11.44 1.94 9.21
N ASP A 14 -12.64 1.38 9.17
CA ASP A 14 -13.64 1.63 8.15
C ASP A 14 -14.89 2.23 8.81
N PRO A 15 -15.32 3.45 8.45
CA PRO A 15 -16.48 4.11 9.04
C PRO A 15 -17.81 3.40 8.72
N ARG A 16 -17.83 2.48 7.76
CA ARG A 16 -19.04 1.74 7.35
C ARG A 16 -19.35 0.55 8.28
N GLY A 17 -18.39 0.15 9.13
CA GLY A 17 -18.54 -0.97 10.05
C GLY A 17 -17.21 -1.65 10.37
N TRP A 18 -17.22 -2.58 11.33
CA TRP A 18 -15.99 -3.27 11.70
C TRP A 18 -15.53 -4.22 10.59
N THR A 19 -14.42 -3.87 9.96
CA THR A 19 -13.86 -4.56 8.80
C THR A 19 -12.41 -4.94 9.07
N VAL A 20 -12.06 -6.21 8.83
CA VAL A 20 -10.68 -6.69 8.87
C VAL A 20 -10.15 -6.83 7.45
N THR A 21 -8.97 -6.27 7.18
CA THR A 21 -8.26 -6.38 5.90
C THR A 21 -7.01 -7.23 6.06
N VAL A 22 -6.86 -8.27 5.25
CA VAL A 22 -5.56 -8.94 5.03
C VAL A 22 -4.98 -8.37 3.74
N ALA A 23 -3.87 -7.67 3.84
CA ALA A 23 -3.26 -7.01 2.69
C ALA A 23 -2.09 -7.82 2.11
N TYR A 24 -1.90 -7.68 0.81
CA TYR A 24 -0.83 -8.30 0.06
C TYR A 24 -0.07 -7.26 -0.76
N GLY A 25 1.24 -7.47 -0.92
CA GLY A 25 2.12 -6.68 -1.77
C GLY A 25 2.80 -7.56 -2.82
N ALA A 26 3.15 -6.99 -3.96
CA ALA A 26 3.88 -7.68 -5.02
C ALA A 26 4.82 -6.71 -5.73
N ILE A 27 5.94 -7.24 -6.22
CA ILE A 27 6.81 -6.56 -7.19
C ILE A 27 6.51 -7.11 -8.57
N VAL A 28 6.30 -6.21 -9.51
CA VAL A 28 6.03 -6.52 -10.92
C VAL A 28 7.15 -5.94 -11.80
N PRO A 29 7.46 -6.57 -12.94
CA PRO A 29 8.61 -6.18 -13.76
C PRO A 29 8.43 -4.84 -14.50
N THR A 30 7.20 -4.39 -14.69
CA THR A 30 6.88 -3.16 -15.42
C THR A 30 5.54 -2.59 -14.99
N THR A 31 5.36 -1.29 -15.19
CA THR A 31 4.07 -0.59 -15.11
C THR A 31 3.28 -0.62 -16.41
N ASP A 32 3.85 -1.14 -17.50
CA ASP A 32 3.15 -1.43 -18.76
C ASP A 32 2.30 -2.72 -18.64
N LEU A 33 1.55 -2.79 -17.55
CA LEU A 33 0.52 -3.76 -17.31
C LEU A 33 -0.79 -3.00 -17.48
N GLY A 34 -1.67 -3.48 -18.36
CA GLY A 34 -2.98 -2.87 -18.62
C GLY A 34 -3.91 -2.96 -17.41
N VAL A 35 -3.61 -2.19 -16.36
CA VAL A 35 -4.39 -2.09 -15.13
C VAL A 35 -5.78 -1.57 -15.47
N LYS A 36 -6.79 -2.28 -14.97
CA LYS A 36 -8.20 -1.95 -15.17
C LYS A 36 -8.89 -1.96 -13.83
N ALA A 37 -9.69 -0.92 -13.60
CA ALA A 37 -10.57 -0.88 -12.47
C ALA A 37 -11.65 -1.96 -12.61
N ALA A 38 -12.17 -2.42 -11.49
CA ALA A 38 -13.21 -3.45 -11.42
C ALA A 38 -14.36 -2.93 -10.54
N ASP A 39 -15.03 -3.78 -9.78
CA ASP A 39 -16.27 -3.46 -9.06
C ASP A 39 -16.11 -2.29 -8.07
N ASP A 40 -15.16 -2.40 -7.12
CA ASP A 40 -15.01 -1.43 -6.02
C ASP A 40 -14.30 -0.13 -6.42
N ALA A 41 -13.73 -0.05 -7.62
CA ALA A 41 -12.90 1.07 -8.06
C ALA A 41 -13.39 1.63 -9.40
N ARG A 42 -13.59 2.96 -9.44
CA ARG A 42 -13.98 3.66 -10.67
C ARG A 42 -12.83 3.80 -11.69
N ASP A 43 -11.59 3.75 -11.23
CA ASP A 43 -10.37 3.99 -12.02
C ASP A 43 -9.19 3.22 -11.39
N ALA A 44 -8.20 2.86 -12.20
CA ALA A 44 -6.98 2.18 -11.77
C ALA A 44 -5.79 2.69 -12.59
N ARG A 45 -4.75 3.17 -11.90
CA ARG A 45 -3.54 3.70 -12.53
C ARG A 45 -2.32 3.50 -11.64
N TRP A 46 -1.15 3.54 -12.25
CA TRP A 46 0.12 3.55 -11.54
C TRP A 46 0.39 4.97 -11.00
N PHE A 47 0.93 5.04 -9.79
CA PHE A 47 1.32 6.28 -9.14
C PHE A 47 2.78 6.21 -8.72
N ASP A 48 3.47 7.35 -8.76
CA ASP A 48 4.73 7.49 -8.05
C ASP A 48 4.45 7.44 -6.54
N VAL A 49 5.19 6.59 -5.83
CA VAL A 49 5.07 6.42 -4.38
C VAL A 49 5.45 7.70 -3.61
N ALA A 50 6.26 8.58 -4.20
CA ALA A 50 6.59 9.88 -3.64
C ALA A 50 5.48 10.93 -3.85
N ALA A 51 4.48 10.63 -4.68
CA ALA A 51 3.39 11.54 -5.04
C ALA A 51 2.03 10.81 -5.04
N LEU A 52 1.74 10.09 -3.95
CA LEU A 52 0.47 9.40 -3.77
C LEU A 52 -0.67 10.41 -3.55
N PRO A 53 -1.88 10.14 -4.09
CA PRO A 53 -3.06 10.92 -3.77
C PRO A 53 -3.50 10.67 -2.32
N THR A 54 -4.53 11.38 -1.86
CA THR A 54 -5.22 11.03 -0.62
C THR A 54 -5.69 9.57 -0.70
N LEU A 55 -5.21 8.76 0.24
CA LEU A 55 -5.57 7.36 0.33
C LEU A 55 -6.79 7.20 1.24
N ALA A 56 -7.67 6.25 0.91
CA ALA A 56 -8.87 5.98 1.70
C ALA A 56 -8.51 5.37 3.06
N PHE A 57 -9.34 5.64 4.08
CA PHE A 57 -9.26 4.98 5.38
C PHE A 57 -7.83 5.02 5.97
N ASP A 58 -7.32 3.87 6.41
CA ASP A 58 -5.96 3.63 6.89
C ASP A 58 -5.01 3.13 5.78
N HIS A 59 -5.34 3.26 4.49
CA HIS A 59 -4.53 2.67 3.41
C HIS A 59 -3.09 3.21 3.38
N LYS A 60 -2.84 4.40 3.92
CA LYS A 60 -1.49 4.94 4.04
C LYS A 60 -0.63 4.08 4.99
N LEU A 61 -1.21 3.44 6.02
CA LEU A 61 -0.56 2.44 6.87
C LEU A 61 -0.32 1.13 6.10
N VAL A 62 -1.33 0.67 5.37
CA VAL A 62 -1.23 -0.56 4.55
C VAL A 62 -0.10 -0.45 3.53
N VAL A 63 -0.01 0.68 2.81
CA VAL A 63 1.05 0.94 1.83
C VAL A 63 2.42 1.01 2.51
N LYS A 64 2.52 1.68 3.67
CA LYS A 64 3.77 1.74 4.43
C LYS A 64 4.29 0.35 4.79
N GLU A 65 3.43 -0.50 5.35
CA GLU A 65 3.82 -1.87 5.71
C GLU A 65 4.08 -2.76 4.49
N ALA A 66 3.38 -2.53 3.38
CA ALA A 66 3.69 -3.17 2.11
C ALA A 66 5.10 -2.82 1.63
N LEU A 67 5.47 -1.53 1.62
CA LEU A 67 6.79 -1.07 1.19
C LEU A 67 7.91 -1.64 2.08
N ARG A 68 7.72 -1.64 3.40
CA ARG A 68 8.68 -2.24 4.36
C ARG A 68 8.83 -3.74 4.14
N THR A 69 7.71 -4.45 4.01
CA THR A 69 7.71 -5.90 3.81
C THR A 69 8.39 -6.26 2.49
N LEU A 70 8.11 -5.52 1.41
CA LEU A 70 8.73 -5.74 0.10
C LEU A 70 10.21 -5.39 0.11
N ALA A 71 10.65 -4.32 0.79
CA ALA A 71 12.08 -3.97 0.91
C ALA A 71 12.92 -5.06 1.60
N ALA A 72 12.30 -5.88 2.46
CA ALA A 72 12.97 -7.01 3.11
C ALA A 72 13.06 -8.27 2.24
N LYS A 73 12.45 -8.28 1.05
CA LYS A 73 12.44 -9.45 0.16
C LYS A 73 13.71 -9.54 -0.69
N PRO A 74 14.18 -10.76 -1.03
CA PRO A 74 15.37 -10.95 -1.87
C PRO A 74 15.28 -10.28 -3.26
N GLU A 75 14.08 -10.22 -3.84
CA GLU A 75 13.82 -9.53 -5.10
C GLU A 75 14.03 -8.00 -5.03
N SER A 76 14.01 -7.42 -3.83
CA SER A 76 14.25 -6.00 -3.57
C SER A 76 15.71 -5.77 -3.19
N HIS A 77 16.59 -5.72 -4.18
CA HIS A 77 18.02 -5.43 -3.99
C HIS A 77 18.42 -4.11 -4.66
N GLY A 78 19.56 -3.55 -4.24
CA GLY A 78 20.11 -2.31 -4.78
C GLY A 78 19.16 -1.12 -4.63
N ASP A 79 18.99 -0.35 -5.70
CA ASP A 79 18.22 0.89 -5.71
C ASP A 79 16.73 0.67 -5.40
N LEU A 80 16.17 -0.49 -5.78
CA LEU A 80 14.78 -0.81 -5.48
C LEU A 80 14.58 -0.94 -3.97
N GLN A 81 15.48 -1.64 -3.27
CA GLN A 81 15.42 -1.78 -1.82
C GLN A 81 15.41 -0.42 -1.12
N GLN A 82 16.35 0.45 -1.51
CA GLN A 82 16.53 1.77 -0.92
C GLN A 82 15.32 2.66 -1.19
N SER A 83 14.78 2.61 -2.42
CA SER A 83 13.60 3.37 -2.81
C SER A 83 12.36 2.94 -2.03
N LEU A 84 12.14 1.63 -1.85
CA LEU A 84 11.02 1.11 -1.07
C LEU A 84 11.11 1.54 0.40
N SER A 85 12.28 1.40 1.03
CA SER A 85 12.50 1.82 2.42
C SER A 85 12.31 3.33 2.58
N ALA A 86 12.93 4.14 1.72
CA ALA A 86 12.80 5.59 1.77
C ALA A 86 11.35 6.06 1.55
N ALA A 87 10.60 5.37 0.69
CA ALA A 87 9.18 5.67 0.48
C ALA A 87 8.33 5.32 1.71
N ALA A 88 8.60 4.20 2.38
CA ALA A 88 7.90 3.83 3.61
C ALA A 88 8.08 4.87 4.72
N ASP A 89 9.31 5.41 4.87
CA ASP A 89 9.63 6.40 5.90
C ASP A 89 8.97 7.77 5.64
N LYS A 90 8.61 8.07 4.39
CA LYS A 90 7.85 9.29 4.05
C LYS A 90 6.36 9.18 4.38
N LEU A 91 5.85 7.97 4.60
CA LEU A 91 4.44 7.74 4.92
C LEU A 91 4.13 7.89 6.41
N GLU A 92 5.00 8.49 7.23
CA GLU A 92 4.75 8.83 8.64
C GLU A 92 3.52 9.76 8.85
N GLY A 93 2.95 9.75 10.06
CA GLY A 93 1.85 10.64 10.49
C GLY A 93 0.62 9.92 11.08
N PRO A 94 -0.30 10.63 11.77
CA PRO A 94 -1.50 10.05 12.34
C PRO A 94 -2.46 9.57 11.25
N TRP A 95 -2.92 8.33 11.36
CA TRP A 95 -3.80 7.66 10.39
C TRP A 95 -5.29 7.91 10.63
N GLN A 96 -5.63 8.52 11.77
CA GLN A 96 -6.98 8.97 12.05
C GLN A 96 -7.15 10.40 11.58
N GLN A 97 -7.95 10.59 10.54
CA GLN A 97 -8.67 11.84 10.32
C GLN A 97 -10.12 11.53 10.00
N GLY A 98 -11.00 11.83 10.97
CA GLY A 98 -12.36 12.32 10.75
C GLY A 98 -13.39 11.32 10.23
N ALA A 99 -14.50 11.25 10.97
CA ALA A 99 -15.78 10.65 10.58
C ALA A 99 -16.33 11.21 9.25
#